data_AF-A0A1F5QU76-F1
#
_entry.id   AF-A0A1F5QU76-F1
#
_cell.length_a   1.000
_cell.length_b   1.000
_cell.length_c   1.000
_cell.angle_alpha   90.00
_cell.angle_beta   90.00
_cell.angle_gamma   90.00
#
_symmetry.space_group_name_H-M   'P 1'
#
loop_
_entity.id
_entity.type
_entity.pdbx_description
1 polymer ?
#
loop_
_entity_poly.entity_id
_entity_poly.type
_entity_poly.pdbx_seq_one_letter_code
_entity_poly.pdbx_strand_id
1 'polypeptide(L)'
;MQARECLILHYRYLVILTTCRFTGGHPVPLDREDLVSAGFLGLVRAVDRYATLEAEAERVRAQSRELLTALQADYDSLMYRFGGELEHWTQEEIARRGGRRKSVITLQGTLALRTVPRSLRIADEQAAFAYAREQGMELITSLNRQAYNRAAKTALEETGELLPGMETTPEHETFSIRFGKDKGGSPVEE
;
A
#
# COMPACT_ATOMS: atom_id res chain seq x y z
N MET A 1 6.38 30.35 10.41
CA MET A 1 7.39 31.36 10.02
C MET A 1 8.81 30.91 10.32
N GLN A 2 9.08 30.34 11.50
CA GLN A 2 10.44 29.95 11.92
C GLN A 2 11.17 28.98 10.96
N ALA A 3 10.49 27.96 10.44
CA ALA A 3 11.11 26.99 9.51
C ALA A 3 11.58 27.61 8.18
N ARG A 4 10.79 28.54 7.62
CA ARG A 4 11.11 29.27 6.38
C ARG A 4 12.38 30.10 6.56
N GLU A 5 12.47 30.84 7.67
CA GLU A 5 13.64 31.65 8.01
C GLU A 5 14.86 30.78 8.26
N CYS A 6 14.71 29.65 8.96
CA CYS A 6 15.79 28.68 9.16
C CYS A 6 16.33 28.14 7.83
N LEU A 7 15.47 27.79 6.86
CA LEU A 7 15.91 27.31 5.53
C LEU A 7 16.64 28.40 4.74
N ILE A 8 16.10 29.63 4.73
CA ILE A 8 16.73 30.76 4.05
C ILE A 8 18.10 31.07 4.65
N LEU A 9 18.21 31.09 5.99
CA LEU A 9 19.49 31.31 6.68
C LEU A 9 20.46 30.16 6.46
N HIS A 10 19.98 28.92 6.50
CA HIS A 10 20.79 27.73 6.27
C HIS A 10 21.36 27.71 4.85
N TYR A 11 20.60 28.08 3.82
CA TYR A 11 21.09 28.08 2.43
C TYR A 11 21.74 29.40 1.98
N ARG A 12 21.76 30.43 2.83
CA ARG A 12 22.41 31.71 2.53
C ARG A 12 23.88 31.55 2.14
N TYR A 13 24.63 30.66 2.80
CA TYR A 13 26.05 30.47 2.50
C TYR A 13 26.27 29.95 1.07
N LEU A 14 25.35 29.12 0.55
CA LEU A 14 25.44 28.60 -0.82
C LEU A 14 25.32 29.75 -1.84
N VAL A 15 24.41 30.70 -1.61
CA VAL A 15 24.27 31.89 -2.45
C VAL A 15 25.55 32.72 -2.48
N ILE A 16 26.20 32.91 -1.32
CA ILE A 16 27.47 33.64 -1.24
C ILE A 16 28.58 32.90 -2.00
N LEU A 17 28.67 31.56 -1.85
CA LEU A 17 29.67 30.76 -2.55
C LEU A 17 29.47 30.76 -4.07
N THR A 18 28.22 30.70 -4.54
CA THR A 18 27.93 30.68 -5.98
C THR A 18 28.19 32.04 -6.61
N THR A 19 27.75 33.13 -5.98
CA THR A 19 27.97 34.50 -6.49
C THR A 19 29.45 34.86 -6.61
N CYS A 20 30.30 34.44 -5.66
CA CYS A 20 31.76 34.60 -5.76
C CYS A 20 32.39 33.91 -6.99
N ARG A 21 31.75 32.86 -7.54
CA ARG A 21 32.25 32.19 -8.75
C ARG A 21 31.90 32.97 -10.02
N PHE A 22 30.84 33.77 -10.00
CA PHE A 22 30.38 34.55 -11.17
C PHE A 22 31.17 35.85 -11.39
N THR A 23 31.79 36.41 -10.35
CA THR A 23 32.56 37.66 -10.46
C THR A 23 33.92 37.49 -11.16
N GLY A 24 34.38 36.26 -11.41
CA GLY A 24 35.72 35.97 -11.94
C GLY A 24 35.89 35.98 -13.47
N GLY A 25 34.84 36.23 -14.26
CA GLY A 25 34.92 36.10 -15.72
C GLY A 25 33.86 36.83 -16.55
N HIS A 26 33.12 37.78 -15.98
CA HIS A 26 32.06 38.50 -16.67
C HIS A 26 32.58 39.80 -17.33
N PRO A 27 32.21 40.11 -18.60
CA PRO A 27 32.70 41.29 -19.32
C PRO A 27 32.22 42.63 -18.75
N VAL A 28 31.18 42.62 -17.92
CA VAL A 28 30.66 43.79 -17.21
C VAL A 28 30.97 43.65 -15.72
N PRO A 29 31.58 44.65 -15.06
CA PRO A 29 31.79 44.64 -13.61
C PRO A 29 30.43 44.73 -12.92
N LEU A 30 29.90 43.59 -12.50
CA LEU A 30 28.75 43.52 -11.62
C LEU A 30 29.23 43.65 -10.18
N ASP A 31 28.56 44.49 -9.41
CA ASP A 31 28.87 44.60 -8.00
C ASP A 31 28.52 43.28 -7.29
N ARG A 32 29.40 42.87 -6.38
CA ARG A 32 29.26 41.62 -5.65
C ARG A 32 28.05 41.67 -4.73
N GLU A 33 27.78 42.82 -4.12
CA GLU A 33 26.64 42.99 -3.21
C GLU A 33 25.31 42.88 -3.95
N ASP A 34 25.23 43.43 -5.17
CA ASP A 34 24.07 43.28 -6.05
C ASP A 34 23.81 41.81 -6.42
N LEU A 35 24.87 41.07 -6.78
CA LEU A 35 24.76 39.64 -7.11
C LEU A 35 24.30 38.80 -5.91
N VAL A 36 24.84 39.07 -4.72
CA VAL A 36 24.43 38.40 -3.47
C VAL A 36 22.97 38.71 -3.16
N SER A 37 22.55 39.97 -3.31
CA SER A 37 21.17 40.40 -3.07
C SER A 37 20.18 39.74 -4.04
N ALA A 38 20.52 39.68 -5.34
CA ALA A 38 19.72 39.01 -6.36
C ALA A 38 19.62 37.50 -6.11
N GLY A 39 20.73 36.85 -5.73
CA GLY A 39 20.75 35.43 -5.38
C GLY A 39 19.91 35.12 -4.14
N PHE A 40 19.94 35.99 -3.12
CA PHE A 40 19.13 35.83 -1.92
C PHE A 40 17.64 35.98 -2.24
N LEU A 41 17.26 36.95 -3.07
CA LEU A 41 15.88 37.09 -3.55
C LEU A 41 15.40 35.84 -4.30
N GLY A 42 16.28 35.25 -5.12
CA GLY A 42 16.02 33.98 -5.80
C GLY A 42 15.78 32.82 -4.82
N LEU A 43 16.61 32.70 -3.78
CA LEU A 43 16.45 31.71 -2.72
C LEU A 43 15.11 31.87 -1.99
N VAL A 44 14.76 33.10 -1.61
CA VAL A 44 13.48 33.41 -0.95
C VAL A 44 12.31 32.96 -1.82
N ARG A 45 12.30 33.31 -3.11
CA ARG A 45 11.25 32.90 -4.05
C ARG A 45 11.19 31.38 -4.23
N ALA A 46 12.34 30.70 -4.25
CA ALA A 46 12.39 29.24 -4.38
C ALA A 46 11.78 28.55 -3.16
N VAL A 47 12.09 29.02 -1.95
CA VAL A 47 11.52 28.49 -0.70
C VAL A 47 10.01 28.75 -0.64
N ASP A 48 9.55 29.95 -1.03
CA ASP A 48 8.12 30.28 -1.07
C ASP A 48 7.35 29.39 -2.08
N ARG A 49 7.96 29.15 -3.25
CA ARG A 49 7.40 28.25 -4.25
C ARG A 49 7.35 26.81 -3.77
N TYR A 50 8.39 26.34 -3.07
CA TYR A 50 8.42 24.99 -2.51
C TYR A 50 7.26 24.77 -1.53
N ALA A 51 7.05 25.69 -0.59
CA ALA A 51 5.93 25.60 0.37
C ALA A 51 4.57 25.60 -0.35
N THR A 52 4.43 26.36 -1.44
CA THR A 52 3.20 26.38 -2.24
C THR A 52 2.95 25.03 -2.93
N LEU A 53 3.99 24.44 -3.53
CA LEU A 53 3.90 23.13 -4.20
C LEU A 53 3.62 22.00 -3.21
N GLU A 54 4.20 22.05 -2.02
CA GLU A 54 3.94 21.07 -0.97
C GLU A 54 2.46 21.12 -0.53
N ALA A 55 1.93 22.32 -0.28
CA ALA A 55 0.52 22.50 0.05
C ALA A 55 -0.41 22.04 -1.08
N GLU A 56 -0.04 22.26 -2.35
CA GLU A 56 -0.80 21.77 -3.50
C GLU A 56 -0.76 20.24 -3.59
N ALA A 57 0.40 19.63 -3.40
CA ALA A 57 0.55 18.17 -3.39
C ALA A 57 -0.28 17.53 -2.27
N GLU A 58 -0.32 18.12 -1.08
CA GLU A 58 -1.18 17.65 0.01
C GLU A 58 -2.67 17.74 -0.33
N ARG A 59 -3.11 18.84 -0.96
CA ARG A 59 -4.49 18.99 -1.44
C ARG A 59 -4.84 17.93 -2.47
N VAL A 60 -3.98 17.71 -3.46
CA VAL A 60 -4.20 16.69 -4.49
C VAL A 60 -4.26 15.30 -3.84
N ARG A 61 -3.36 14.96 -2.91
CA ARG A 61 -3.41 13.70 -2.17
C ARG A 61 -4.68 13.54 -1.34
N ALA A 62 -5.17 14.60 -0.71
CA ALA A 62 -6.44 14.58 0.01
C ALA A 62 -7.60 14.29 -0.95
N GLN A 63 -7.67 15.02 -2.08
CA GLN A 63 -8.69 14.83 -3.11
C GLN A 63 -8.63 13.42 -3.73
N SER A 64 -7.43 12.89 -4.01
CA SER A 64 -7.27 11.54 -4.55
C SER A 64 -7.76 10.48 -3.56
N ARG A 65 -7.52 10.66 -2.25
CA ARG A 65 -8.04 9.73 -1.24
C ARG A 65 -9.56 9.73 -1.19
N GLU A 66 -10.19 10.90 -1.26
CA GLU A 66 -11.65 11.01 -1.32
C GLU A 66 -12.21 10.33 -2.58
N LEU A 67 -11.59 10.58 -3.74
CA LEU A 67 -11.99 9.95 -5.00
C LEU A 67 -11.85 8.42 -4.93
N LEU A 68 -10.73 7.91 -4.44
CA LEU A 68 -10.51 6.47 -4.28
C LEU A 68 -11.52 5.84 -3.32
N THR A 69 -11.88 6.55 -2.25
CA THR A 69 -12.92 6.09 -1.31
C THR A 69 -14.29 6.03 -1.97
N ALA A 70 -14.66 7.04 -2.76
CA ALA A 70 -15.91 7.05 -3.52
C ALA A 70 -15.95 5.92 -4.56
N LEU A 71 -14.87 5.73 -5.32
CA LEU A 71 -14.76 4.64 -6.31
C LEU A 71 -14.85 3.26 -5.64
N GLN A 72 -14.24 3.09 -4.46
CA GLN A 72 -14.36 1.86 -3.70
C GLN A 72 -15.79 1.62 -3.22
N ALA A 73 -16.48 2.65 -2.73
CA ALA A 73 -17.88 2.54 -2.32
C ALA A 73 -18.81 2.19 -3.49
N ASP A 74 -18.57 2.77 -4.67
CA ASP A 74 -19.32 2.44 -5.90
C ASP A 74 -19.06 0.99 -6.32
N TYR A 75 -17.81 0.54 -6.27
CA TYR A 75 -17.44 -0.85 -6.52
C TYR A 75 -18.16 -1.80 -5.55
N ASP A 76 -18.11 -1.52 -4.25
CA ASP A 76 -18.74 -2.33 -3.21
C ASP A 76 -20.27 -2.37 -3.38
N SER A 77 -20.88 -1.23 -3.76
CA SER A 77 -22.31 -1.14 -4.07
C SER A 77 -22.71 -1.99 -5.27
N LEU A 78 -21.91 -1.98 -6.35
CA LEU A 78 -22.13 -2.83 -7.51
C LEU A 78 -21.94 -4.31 -7.16
N MET A 79 -20.92 -4.66 -6.38
CA MET A 79 -20.68 -6.02 -5.93
C MET A 79 -21.79 -6.52 -5.01
N TYR A 80 -22.33 -5.66 -4.14
CA TYR A 80 -23.46 -6.00 -3.29
C TYR A 80 -24.73 -6.28 -4.11
N ARG A 81 -25.01 -5.46 -5.13
CA ARG A 81 -26.23 -5.59 -5.95
C ARG A 81 -26.15 -6.74 -6.95
N PHE A 82 -25.01 -6.89 -7.63
CA PHE A 82 -24.87 -7.79 -8.78
C PHE A 82 -23.87 -8.92 -8.58
N GLY A 83 -23.12 -8.94 -7.48
CA GLY A 83 -22.07 -9.93 -7.25
C GLY A 83 -22.59 -11.36 -7.22
N GLY A 84 -23.73 -11.59 -6.55
CA GLY A 84 -24.34 -12.92 -6.50
C GLY A 84 -24.85 -13.41 -7.87
N GLU A 85 -25.46 -12.51 -8.65
CA GLU A 85 -25.90 -12.82 -10.02
C GLU A 85 -24.71 -13.14 -10.93
N LEU A 86 -23.63 -12.37 -10.84
CA LEU A 86 -22.40 -12.60 -11.58
C LEU A 86 -21.72 -13.92 -11.21
N GLU A 87 -21.69 -14.25 -9.93
CA GLU A 87 -21.15 -15.53 -9.45
C GLU A 87 -21.97 -16.70 -9.98
N HIS A 88 -23.29 -16.64 -9.85
CA HIS A 88 -24.21 -17.67 -10.34
C HIS A 88 -24.08 -17.87 -11.85
N TRP A 89 -24.10 -16.79 -12.61
CA TRP A 89 -23.88 -16.82 -14.06
C TRP A 89 -22.52 -17.44 -14.42
N THR A 90 -21.47 -17.11 -13.66
CA THR A 90 -20.13 -17.67 -13.87
C THR A 90 -20.11 -19.18 -13.63
N GLN A 91 -20.78 -19.65 -12.58
CA GLN A 91 -20.93 -21.09 -12.29
C GLN A 91 -21.66 -21.81 -13.43
N GLU A 92 -22.78 -21.27 -13.90
CA GLU A 92 -23.55 -21.84 -15.02
C GLU A 92 -22.73 -21.91 -16.31
N GLU A 93 -21.99 -20.85 -16.62
CA GLU A 93 -21.18 -20.78 -17.84
C GLU A 93 -19.98 -21.74 -17.78
N ILE A 94 -19.38 -21.94 -16.60
CA ILE A 94 -18.35 -22.97 -16.39
C ILE A 94 -18.95 -24.37 -16.59
N ALA A 95 -20.14 -24.62 -16.04
CA ALA A 95 -20.85 -25.88 -16.21
C ALA A 95 -21.14 -26.16 -17.70
N ARG A 96 -21.63 -25.15 -18.42
CA ARG A 96 -21.91 -25.21 -19.87
C ARG A 96 -20.67 -25.54 -20.71
N ARG A 97 -19.49 -25.07 -20.30
CA ARG A 97 -18.20 -25.33 -20.94
C ARG A 97 -17.55 -26.66 -20.51
N GLY A 98 -18.25 -27.49 -19.73
CA GLY A 98 -17.78 -28.79 -19.28
C GLY A 98 -16.80 -28.73 -18.10
N GLY A 99 -16.76 -27.64 -17.33
CA GLY A 99 -16.11 -27.59 -16.01
C GLY A 99 -14.58 -27.68 -15.97
N ARG A 100 -13.90 -27.85 -17.12
CA ARG A 100 -12.44 -28.09 -17.15
C ARG A 100 -11.61 -26.90 -16.63
N ARG A 101 -12.12 -25.67 -16.77
CA ARG A 101 -11.48 -24.45 -16.26
C ARG A 101 -12.47 -23.71 -15.37
N LYS A 102 -12.09 -23.41 -14.12
CA LYS A 102 -12.89 -22.63 -13.17
C LYS A 102 -12.84 -21.12 -13.44
N SER A 103 -12.78 -20.72 -14.71
CA SER A 103 -12.64 -19.32 -15.10
C SER A 103 -13.33 -19.03 -16.43
N VAL A 104 -14.01 -17.90 -16.52
CA VAL A 104 -14.67 -17.39 -17.71
C VAL A 104 -13.96 -16.10 -18.14
N ILE A 105 -13.40 -16.11 -19.34
CA ILE A 105 -12.84 -14.90 -19.96
C ILE A 105 -13.99 -14.15 -20.63
N THR A 106 -14.10 -12.86 -20.32
CA THR A 106 -15.07 -11.91 -20.86
C THR A 106 -14.34 -10.83 -21.66
N LEU A 107 -15.07 -9.94 -22.32
CA LEU A 107 -14.48 -8.81 -23.05
C LEU A 107 -13.66 -7.89 -22.13
N GLN A 108 -14.11 -7.69 -20.89
CA GLN A 108 -13.53 -6.70 -19.96
C GLN A 108 -12.53 -7.30 -18.97
N GLY A 109 -12.48 -8.63 -18.85
CA GLY A 109 -11.67 -9.28 -17.83
C GLY A 109 -11.93 -10.78 -17.69
N THR A 110 -11.44 -11.34 -16.60
CA THR A 110 -11.61 -12.75 -16.24
C THR A 110 -12.39 -12.87 -14.94
N LEU A 111 -13.46 -13.66 -14.97
CA LEU A 111 -14.18 -14.11 -13.79
C LEU A 111 -13.62 -15.48 -13.41
N ALA A 112 -13.27 -15.67 -12.14
CA ALA A 112 -12.68 -16.93 -11.68
C ALA A 112 -13.27 -17.36 -10.34
N LEU A 113 -13.62 -18.63 -10.27
CA LEU A 113 -13.92 -19.33 -9.03
C LEU A 113 -12.65 -20.03 -8.58
N ARG A 114 -12.17 -19.70 -7.39
CA ARG A 114 -11.04 -20.39 -6.78
C ARG A 114 -11.50 -21.13 -5.55
N THR A 115 -11.00 -22.34 -5.38
CA THR A 115 -11.15 -23.08 -4.13
C THR A 115 -10.11 -22.55 -3.15
N VAL A 116 -10.57 -22.03 -2.02
CA VAL A 116 -9.71 -21.63 -0.91
C VAL A 116 -9.58 -22.84 0.02
N PRO A 117 -8.37 -23.38 0.21
CA PRO A 117 -8.17 -24.55 1.04
C PRO A 117 -8.52 -24.22 2.49
N ARG A 118 -8.87 -25.27 3.25
CA ARG A 118 -9.06 -25.20 4.70
C ARG A 118 -7.88 -24.48 5.33
N SER A 119 -8.15 -23.46 6.14
CA SER A 119 -7.11 -22.67 6.81
C SER A 119 -7.31 -22.65 8.31
N LEU A 120 -6.20 -22.56 9.03
CA LEU A 120 -6.15 -22.44 10.48
C LEU A 120 -6.06 -20.97 10.86
N ARG A 121 -6.90 -20.55 11.81
CA ARG A 121 -6.89 -19.20 12.38
C ARG A 121 -6.84 -19.29 13.89
N ILE A 122 -6.10 -18.37 14.50
CA ILE A 122 -6.10 -18.19 15.95
C ILE A 122 -7.36 -17.38 16.29
N ALA A 123 -8.32 -18.00 16.96
CA ALA A 123 -9.56 -17.38 17.40
C ALA A 123 -9.44 -16.85 18.84
N ASP A 124 -8.73 -17.58 19.70
CA ASP A 124 -8.44 -17.19 21.08
C ASP A 124 -6.93 -17.09 21.30
N GLU A 125 -6.44 -15.85 21.40
CA GLU A 125 -5.04 -15.55 21.61
C GLU A 125 -4.57 -15.88 23.04
N GLN A 126 -5.48 -15.87 24.03
CA GLN A 126 -5.12 -16.19 25.42
C GLN A 126 -4.90 -17.68 25.62
N ALA A 127 -5.80 -18.51 25.09
CA ALA A 127 -5.64 -19.97 25.10
C ALA A 127 -4.40 -20.39 24.31
N ALA A 128 -4.15 -19.77 23.15
CA ALA A 128 -2.96 -20.03 22.35
C ALA A 128 -1.66 -19.63 23.08
N PHE A 129 -1.68 -18.51 23.82
CA PHE A 129 -0.54 -18.05 24.59
C PHE A 129 -0.24 -18.95 25.81
N ALA A 130 -1.28 -19.41 26.51
CA ALA A 130 -1.13 -20.35 27.63
C ALA A 130 -0.45 -21.65 27.18
N TYR A 131 -0.94 -22.23 26.08
CA TYR A 131 -0.36 -23.44 25.50
C TYR A 131 1.07 -23.22 24.98
N ALA A 132 1.33 -22.10 24.30
CA ALA A 132 2.67 -21.74 23.83
C ALA A 132 3.69 -21.60 24.98
N ARG A 133 3.25 -21.08 26.13
CA ARG A 133 4.07 -20.96 27.34
C ARG A 133 4.38 -22.31 27.97
N GLU A 134 3.40 -23.22 28.03
CA GLU A 134 3.57 -24.57 28.57
C GLU A 134 4.52 -25.42 27.71
N GLN A 135 4.46 -25.26 26.38
CA GLN A 135 5.31 -25.98 25.43
C GLN A 135 6.67 -25.32 25.21
N GLY A 136 6.99 -24.23 25.92
CA GLY A 136 8.28 -23.53 25.82
C GLY A 136 8.53 -22.89 24.46
N MET A 137 7.48 -22.52 23.71
CA MET A 137 7.64 -21.83 22.43
C MET A 137 8.17 -20.41 22.64
N GLU A 138 8.96 -19.91 21.69
CA GLU A 138 9.54 -18.56 21.79
C GLU A 138 8.44 -17.47 21.79
N LEU A 139 8.37 -16.74 22.89
CA LEU A 139 7.48 -15.60 23.10
C LEU A 139 8.30 -14.32 23.04
N ILE A 140 8.15 -13.54 21.97
CA ILE A 140 8.81 -12.25 21.81
C ILE A 140 7.78 -11.17 22.16
N THR A 141 7.54 -10.90 23.44
CA THR A 141 6.52 -9.96 23.99
C THR A 141 5.05 -10.22 23.59
N SER A 142 4.79 -10.97 22.52
CA SER A 142 3.51 -11.45 22.02
C SER A 142 3.73 -12.84 21.38
N LEU A 143 2.63 -13.56 21.15
CA LEU A 143 2.68 -14.89 20.53
C LEU A 143 3.31 -14.79 19.12
N ASN A 144 4.36 -15.57 18.87
CA ASN A 144 4.87 -15.73 17.51
C ASN A 144 3.86 -16.51 16.66
N ARG A 145 2.92 -15.79 16.04
CA ARG A 145 1.82 -16.37 15.24
C ARG A 145 2.31 -17.28 14.12
N GLN A 146 3.49 -17.00 13.54
CA GLN A 146 4.05 -17.83 12.48
C GLN A 146 4.60 -19.16 13.02
N ALA A 147 5.25 -19.15 14.18
CA ALA A 147 5.71 -20.37 14.83
C ALA A 147 4.52 -21.21 15.32
N TYR A 148 3.52 -20.57 15.93
CA TYR A 148 2.31 -21.24 16.41
C TYR A 148 1.50 -21.86 15.27
N ASN A 149 1.28 -21.14 14.17
CA ASN A 149 0.59 -21.68 12.99
C ASN A 149 1.36 -22.84 12.34
N ARG A 150 2.70 -22.85 12.41
CA ARG A 150 3.52 -23.98 11.93
C ARG A 150 3.32 -25.20 12.83
N ALA A 151 3.47 -25.04 14.14
CA ALA A 151 3.24 -26.10 15.12
C ALA A 151 1.82 -26.68 15.02
N ALA A 152 0.83 -25.82 14.81
CA ALA A 152 -0.56 -26.23 14.63
C ALA A 152 -0.82 -27.03 13.36
N LYS A 153 -0.17 -26.68 12.25
CA LYS A 153 -0.27 -27.46 11.02
C LYS A 153 0.35 -28.85 11.20
N THR A 154 1.52 -28.93 11.83
CA THR A 154 2.17 -30.21 12.15
C THR A 154 1.30 -31.05 13.09
N ALA A 155 0.75 -30.46 14.16
CA ALA A 155 -0.15 -31.16 15.08
C ALA A 155 -1.41 -31.67 14.36
N LEU A 156 -2.02 -30.86 13.49
CA LEU A 156 -3.19 -31.27 12.72
C LEU A 156 -2.88 -32.42 11.73
N GLU A 157 -1.69 -32.46 11.16
CA GLU A 157 -1.24 -33.51 10.24
C GLU A 157 -0.89 -34.82 10.97
N GLU A 158 -0.28 -34.74 12.16
CA GLU A 158 0.21 -35.90 12.92
C GLU A 158 -0.85 -36.49 13.87
N THR A 159 -1.59 -35.63 14.57
CA THR A 159 -2.55 -36.04 15.61
C THR A 159 -4.00 -35.83 15.23
N GLY A 160 -4.28 -35.00 14.21
CA GLY A 160 -5.65 -34.64 13.83
C GLY A 160 -6.35 -33.69 14.82
N GLU A 161 -5.67 -33.29 15.90
CA GLU A 161 -6.20 -32.40 16.92
C GLU A 161 -5.82 -30.95 16.65
N LEU A 162 -6.72 -30.03 17.02
CA LEU A 162 -6.47 -28.59 16.93
C LEU A 162 -5.79 -28.11 18.20
N LEU A 163 -4.75 -27.29 18.04
CA LEU A 163 -4.14 -26.64 19.17
C LEU A 163 -5.15 -25.70 19.85
N PRO A 164 -5.06 -25.53 21.18
CA PRO A 164 -5.91 -24.63 21.93
C PRO A 164 -5.95 -23.22 21.32
N GLY A 165 -7.15 -22.65 21.26
CA GLY A 165 -7.40 -21.31 20.71
C GLY A 165 -7.40 -21.22 19.18
N MET A 166 -7.40 -22.35 18.47
CA MET A 166 -7.49 -22.37 17.01
C MET A 166 -8.85 -22.81 16.49
N GLU A 167 -9.28 -22.15 15.42
CA GLU A 167 -10.45 -22.52 14.64
C GLU A 167 -10.02 -22.86 13.22
N THR A 168 -10.72 -23.82 12.62
CA THR A 168 -10.55 -24.13 11.20
C THR A 168 -11.63 -23.48 10.39
N THR A 169 -11.23 -22.67 9.41
CA THR A 169 -12.15 -22.22 8.37
C THR A 169 -12.28 -23.35 7.35
N PRO A 170 -13.50 -23.87 7.07
CA PRO A 170 -13.68 -24.93 6.09
C PRO A 170 -13.26 -24.48 4.69
N GLU A 171 -12.98 -25.47 3.84
CA GLU A 171 -12.78 -25.24 2.42
C GLU A 171 -14.04 -24.57 1.84
N HIS A 172 -13.85 -23.48 1.11
CA HIS A 172 -14.92 -22.74 0.47
C HIS A 172 -14.44 -22.21 -0.88
N GLU A 173 -15.39 -21.95 -1.77
CA GLU A 173 -15.08 -21.27 -3.01
C GLU A 173 -15.12 -19.76 -2.81
N THR A 174 -14.24 -19.05 -3.50
CA THR A 174 -14.22 -17.60 -3.54
C THR A 174 -14.34 -17.17 -4.99
N PHE A 175 -15.28 -16.27 -5.24
CA PHE A 175 -15.41 -15.59 -6.52
C PHE A 175 -14.45 -14.40 -6.61
N SER A 176 -13.80 -14.24 -7.76
CA SER A 176 -12.89 -13.13 -8.02
C SER A 176 -13.05 -12.60 -9.43
N ILE A 177 -13.01 -11.27 -9.55
CA ILE A 177 -13.07 -10.55 -10.82
C ILE A 177 -11.72 -9.90 -11.06
N ARG A 178 -11.12 -10.14 -12.22
CA ARG A 178 -9.91 -9.45 -12.67
C ARG A 178 -10.21 -8.75 -13.98
N PHE A 179 -10.34 -7.43 -13.93
CA PHE A 179 -10.35 -6.61 -15.14
C PHE A 179 -8.95 -6.60 -15.78
N GLY A 180 -8.90 -6.33 -17.09
CA GLY A 180 -7.71 -6.49 -17.93
C GLY A 180 -6.36 -6.18 -17.27
N LYS A 181 -5.35 -7.00 -17.57
CA LYS A 181 -3.94 -6.68 -17.27
C LYS A 181 -3.58 -5.38 -18.00
N ASP A 182 -3.49 -4.28 -17.28
CA ASP A 182 -2.55 -3.24 -17.67
C ASP A 182 -1.15 -3.85 -17.57
N LYS A 183 -0.56 -4.15 -18.73
CA LYS A 183 0.87 -4.39 -18.84
C LYS A 183 1.59 -3.06 -18.59
N GLY A 184 1.73 -2.63 -17.34
CA GLY A 184 2.54 -1.46 -17.01
C GLY A 184 2.04 -0.71 -15.79
N GLY A 185 2.58 -1.04 -14.63
CA GLY A 185 2.28 -0.34 -13.39
C GLY A 185 2.92 -1.06 -12.22
N SER A 186 4.26 -1.14 -12.21
CA SER A 186 4.98 -1.52 -11.00
C SER A 186 4.57 -0.55 -9.89
N PRO A 187 4.31 -1.03 -8.66
CA PRO A 187 4.16 -0.13 -7.53
C PRO A 187 5.47 0.63 -7.36
N VAL A 188 5.37 1.97 -7.36
CA VAL A 188 6.44 2.80 -6.82
C VAL A 188 6.39 2.54 -5.32
N GLU A 189 7.28 1.67 -4.84
CA GLU A 189 7.62 1.58 -3.42
C GLU A 189 8.30 2.91 -3.06
N GLU A 190 7.66 3.69 -2.19
CA GLU A 190 8.29 4.80 -1.45
C GLU A 190 9.17 4.23 -0.32
#